data_AF-A0A1Q7T1K8-F1
#
_entry.id   AF-A0A1Q7T1K8-F1
#
_cell.length_a   1.000
_cell.length_b   1.000
_cell.length_c   1.000
_cell.angle_alpha   90.00
_cell.angle_beta   90.00
_cell.angle_gamma   90.00
#
_symmetry.space_group_name_H-M   'P 1'
#
loop_
_entity.id
_entity.type
_entity.pdbx_description
1 polymer ?
#
loop_
_entity_poly.entity_id
_entity_poly.type
_entity_poly.pdbx_seq_one_letter_code
_entity_poly.pdbx_strand_id
1 'polypeptide(L)'
;MQWAVAIAAFLASAVEFVEAFTIVLVVGVTINWRSALVGAFAAAATLAVIVATLGVALVQYVPIDVLRLVVGIVLILFGLKWLKKAILRYSGLKAIHDEEAIFEETRAELRARGEMIAPRFEPFAIILSYKSVLLEGLEVAFIVITFGSSSATNACNNVCGINSAAIGAAVAGLLVIIAGAVIRAPLTKVPENTLKFVVGIMLTSFGTFWAGEGFLVSWPGADAFILVLVII
;
A
#
# COMPACT_ATOMS: atom_id res chain seq x y z
N MET A 1 -18.41 -9.37 5.43
CA MET A 1 -17.61 -8.21 5.88
C MET A 1 -16.11 -8.51 5.93
N GLN A 2 -15.63 -9.51 6.70
CA GLN A 2 -14.19 -9.80 6.83
C GLN A 2 -13.48 -10.12 5.50
N TRP A 3 -14.11 -10.93 4.64
CA TRP A 3 -13.58 -11.28 3.32
C TRP A 3 -13.53 -10.08 2.37
N ALA A 4 -14.47 -9.14 2.46
CA ALA A 4 -14.44 -7.92 1.64
C ALA A 4 -13.25 -7.04 2.01
N VAL A 5 -12.93 -6.95 3.30
CA VAL A 5 -11.77 -6.22 3.82
C VAL A 5 -10.45 -6.90 3.51
N ALA A 6 -10.42 -8.23 3.59
CA ALA A 6 -9.26 -9.00 3.14
C ALA A 6 -9.01 -8.79 1.63
N ILE A 7 -10.06 -8.77 0.80
CA ILE A 7 -9.96 -8.53 -0.65
C ILE A 7 -9.53 -7.08 -0.94
N ALA A 8 -10.12 -6.10 -0.27
CA ALA A 8 -9.75 -4.69 -0.44
C ALA A 8 -8.29 -4.44 -0.05
N ALA A 9 -7.87 -4.96 1.12
CA ALA A 9 -6.48 -4.89 1.57
C ALA A 9 -5.55 -5.65 0.61
N PHE A 10 -5.94 -6.84 0.15
CA PHE A 10 -5.18 -7.61 -0.83
C PHE A 10 -4.94 -6.81 -2.12
N LEU A 11 -5.99 -6.27 -2.74
CA LEU A 11 -5.89 -5.55 -4.01
C LEU A 11 -5.08 -4.26 -3.86
N ALA A 12 -5.31 -3.52 -2.78
CA ALA A 12 -4.59 -2.28 -2.49
C ALA A 12 -3.11 -2.55 -2.19
N SER A 13 -2.80 -3.55 -1.36
CA SER A 13 -1.42 -3.89 -1.02
C SER A 13 -0.67 -4.54 -2.18
N ALA A 14 -1.33 -5.29 -3.06
CA ALA A 14 -0.67 -5.92 -4.21
C ALA A 14 0.04 -4.89 -5.10
N VAL A 15 -0.58 -3.72 -5.30
CA VAL A 15 -0.01 -2.63 -6.08
C VAL A 15 1.26 -2.08 -5.44
N GLU A 16 1.20 -1.78 -4.15
CA GLU A 16 2.34 -1.24 -3.40
C GLU A 16 3.50 -2.25 -3.33
N PHE A 17 3.18 -3.55 -3.20
CA PHE A 17 4.21 -4.60 -3.28
C PHE A 17 4.85 -4.70 -4.66
N VAL A 18 4.11 -4.46 -5.74
CA VAL A 18 4.68 -4.44 -7.10
C VAL A 18 5.67 -3.29 -7.24
N GLU A 19 5.32 -2.08 -6.82
CA GLU A 19 6.20 -0.91 -6.86
C GLU A 19 7.47 -1.13 -6.03
N ALA A 20 7.33 -1.63 -4.80
CA ALA A 20 8.47 -1.97 -3.95
C ALA A 20 9.36 -3.06 -4.58
N PHE A 21 8.74 -4.09 -5.15
CA PHE A 21 9.46 -5.18 -5.80
C PHE A 21 10.23 -4.71 -7.03
N THR A 22 9.65 -3.86 -7.87
CA THR A 22 10.32 -3.32 -9.06
C THR A 22 11.62 -2.62 -8.69
N ILE A 23 11.62 -1.76 -7.66
CA ILE A 23 12.85 -1.07 -7.23
C ILE A 23 13.89 -2.04 -6.67
N VAL A 24 13.49 -2.99 -5.83
CA VAL A 24 14.40 -4.01 -5.29
C VAL A 24 14.99 -4.87 -6.42
N LEU A 25 14.20 -5.21 -7.44
CA LEU A 25 14.64 -5.94 -8.61
C LEU A 25 15.64 -5.12 -9.44
N VAL A 26 15.37 -3.83 -9.69
CA VAL A 26 16.33 -2.94 -10.37
C VAL A 26 17.66 -2.98 -9.63
N VAL A 27 17.66 -2.67 -8.34
CA VAL A 27 18.88 -2.58 -7.52
C VAL A 27 19.62 -3.91 -7.46
N GLY A 28 18.88 -5.03 -7.35
CA GLY A 28 19.45 -6.37 -7.31
C GLY A 28 20.17 -6.75 -8.61
N VAL A 29 19.60 -6.38 -9.77
CA VAL A 29 20.13 -6.70 -11.10
C VAL A 29 21.22 -5.72 -11.56
N THR A 30 21.19 -4.46 -11.13
CA THR A 30 22.17 -3.45 -11.55
C THR A 30 23.41 -3.40 -10.66
N ILE A 31 23.23 -3.47 -9.35
CA ILE A 31 24.30 -3.27 -8.38
C ILE A 31 24.65 -4.61 -7.74
N ASN A 32 23.86 -5.09 -6.77
CA ASN A 32 23.99 -6.44 -6.23
C ASN A 32 22.78 -6.87 -5.39
N TRP A 33 22.40 -8.14 -5.51
CA TRP A 33 21.29 -8.76 -4.76
C TRP A 33 21.49 -8.75 -3.24
N ARG A 34 22.73 -8.88 -2.75
CA ARG A 34 23.00 -8.95 -1.31
C ARG A 34 22.60 -7.65 -0.60
N SER A 35 22.97 -6.51 -1.17
CA SER A 35 22.66 -5.18 -0.64
C SER A 35 21.18 -4.84 -0.82
N ALA A 36 20.60 -5.20 -1.96
CA ALA A 36 19.17 -5.00 -2.21
C ALA A 36 18.31 -5.73 -1.17
N LEU A 37 18.60 -7.02 -0.93
CA LEU A 37 17.88 -7.83 0.05
C LEU A 37 18.13 -7.33 1.48
N VAL A 38 19.36 -6.94 1.84
CA VAL A 38 19.62 -6.36 3.18
C VAL A 38 18.80 -5.08 3.40
N GLY A 39 18.73 -4.19 2.41
CA GLY A 39 17.90 -2.99 2.49
C GLY A 39 16.41 -3.32 2.64
N ALA A 40 15.91 -4.25 1.83
CA ALA A 40 14.52 -4.70 1.89
C ALA A 40 14.16 -5.35 3.24
N PHE A 41 15.00 -6.27 3.74
CA PHE A 41 14.79 -6.91 5.04
C PHE A 41 14.88 -5.91 6.19
N ALA A 42 15.83 -4.97 6.15
CA ALA A 42 15.95 -3.92 7.15
C ALA A 42 14.68 -3.04 7.17
N ALA A 43 14.14 -2.68 6.01
CA ALA A 43 12.90 -1.92 5.92
C ALA A 43 11.69 -2.72 6.45
N ALA A 44 11.58 -3.99 6.07
CA ALA A 44 10.52 -4.88 6.58
C ALA A 44 10.58 -5.03 8.11
N ALA A 45 11.78 -5.16 8.69
CA ALA A 45 11.98 -5.21 10.13
C ALA A 45 11.58 -3.88 10.80
N THR A 46 11.99 -2.74 10.24
CA THR A 46 11.56 -1.42 10.72
C THR A 46 10.04 -1.27 10.68
N LEU A 47 9.39 -1.66 9.58
CA LEU A 47 7.93 -1.65 9.45
C LEU A 47 7.26 -2.53 10.50
N ALA A 48 7.77 -3.73 10.74
CA ALA A 48 7.24 -4.63 11.76
C ALA A 48 7.30 -3.97 13.16
N VAL A 49 8.41 -3.30 13.49
CA VAL A 49 8.55 -2.55 14.75
C VAL A 49 7.57 -1.38 14.81
N ILE A 50 7.44 -0.60 13.74
CA ILE A 50 6.50 0.53 13.65
C ILE A 50 5.06 0.06 13.86
N VAL A 51 4.64 -0.99 13.15
CA VAL A 51 3.27 -1.53 13.25
C VAL A 51 3.01 -2.15 14.64
N ALA A 52 3.96 -2.91 15.18
CA ALA A 52 3.81 -3.53 16.50
C ALA A 52 3.77 -2.51 17.64
N THR A 53 4.42 -1.35 17.48
CA THR A 53 4.43 -0.30 18.51
C THR A 53 3.32 0.71 18.31
N LEU A 54 3.32 1.44 17.18
CA LEU A 54 2.32 2.49 16.91
C LEU A 54 0.94 1.92 16.62
N GLY A 55 0.85 0.82 15.86
CA GLY A 55 -0.42 0.20 15.52
C GLY A 55 -1.17 -0.32 16.76
N VAL A 56 -0.46 -1.00 17.66
CA VAL A 56 -1.04 -1.48 18.94
C VAL A 56 -1.43 -0.32 19.84
N ALA A 57 -0.58 0.70 19.96
CA ALA A 57 -0.88 1.88 20.77
C ALA A 57 -2.13 2.64 20.26
N LEU A 58 -2.27 2.80 18.94
CA LEU A 58 -3.43 3.44 18.32
C LEU A 58 -4.73 2.69 18.66
N VAL A 59 -4.73 1.36 18.55
CA VAL A 59 -5.94 0.55 18.79
C VAL A 59 -6.30 0.47 20.27
N GLN A 60 -5.31 0.49 21.18
CA GLN A 60 -5.56 0.32 22.62
C GLN A 60 -5.91 1.63 23.33
N TYR A 61 -5.35 2.76 22.90
CA TYR A 61 -5.44 4.01 23.66
C TYR A 61 -6.33 5.08 23.00
N VAL A 62 -6.70 4.93 21.73
CA VAL A 62 -7.49 5.95 21.02
C VAL A 62 -8.99 5.58 21.04
N PRO A 63 -9.87 6.48 21.51
CA PRO A 63 -11.32 6.26 21.44
C PRO A 63 -11.79 6.02 20.01
N ILE A 64 -12.78 5.14 19.84
CA ILE A 64 -13.24 4.71 18.51
C ILE A 64 -13.74 5.87 17.64
N ASP A 65 -14.38 6.89 18.22
CA ASP A 65 -14.90 8.04 17.48
C ASP A 65 -13.77 8.92 16.93
N VAL A 66 -12.73 9.13 17.75
CA VAL A 66 -11.52 9.87 17.34
C VAL A 66 -10.78 9.08 16.27
N LEU A 67 -10.68 7.76 16.44
CA LEU A 67 -10.07 6.88 15.45
C LEU A 67 -10.83 6.96 14.11
N ARG A 68 -12.16 6.89 14.13
CA ARG A 68 -13.02 7.01 12.93
C ARG A 68 -12.80 8.33 12.21
N LEU A 69 -12.77 9.44 12.95
CA LEU A 69 -12.55 10.76 12.36
C LEU A 69 -11.16 10.88 11.72
N VAL A 70 -10.11 10.53 12.47
CA VAL A 70 -8.71 10.68 12.00
C VAL A 70 -8.44 9.73 10.83
N VAL A 71 -8.81 8.46 10.97
CA VAL A 71 -8.66 7.45 9.91
C VAL A 71 -9.51 7.82 8.70
N GLY A 72 -10.74 8.31 8.90
CA GLY A 72 -11.61 8.78 7.82
C GLY A 72 -10.98 9.92 7.02
N ILE A 73 -10.38 10.92 7.69
CA ILE A 73 -9.67 12.01 7.02
C ILE A 73 -8.44 11.48 6.26
N VAL A 74 -7.63 10.62 6.88
CA VAL A 74 -6.45 10.02 6.23
C VAL A 74 -6.85 9.23 4.99
N LEU A 75 -7.93 8.45 5.08
CA LEU A 75 -8.52 7.70 3.97
C LEU A 75 -8.92 8.60 2.81
N ILE A 76 -9.59 9.71 3.09
CA ILE A 76 -9.96 10.70 2.07
C ILE A 76 -8.69 11.27 1.41
N LEU A 77 -7.67 11.66 2.17
CA LEU A 77 -6.45 12.24 1.63
C LEU A 77 -5.69 11.26 0.72
N PHE A 78 -5.56 9.99 1.15
CA PHE A 78 -4.94 8.95 0.33
C PHE A 78 -5.78 8.59 -0.89
N GLY A 79 -7.10 8.43 -0.70
CA GLY A 79 -8.05 8.17 -1.79
C GLY A 79 -7.99 9.26 -2.86
N LEU A 80 -8.01 10.53 -2.46
CA LEU A 80 -7.88 11.67 -3.37
C LEU A 80 -6.51 11.73 -4.04
N LYS A 81 -5.41 11.42 -3.34
CA LYS A 81 -4.06 11.35 -3.95
C LYS A 81 -4.04 10.32 -5.09
N TRP A 82 -4.57 9.13 -4.84
CA TRP A 82 -4.62 8.06 -5.83
C TRP A 82 -5.60 8.38 -6.97
N LEU A 83 -6.82 8.81 -6.63
CA LEU A 83 -7.86 9.15 -7.60
C LEU A 83 -7.43 10.30 -8.51
N LYS A 84 -6.84 11.37 -7.96
CA LYS A 84 -6.26 12.47 -8.75
C LYS A 84 -5.21 11.97 -9.73
N LYS A 85 -4.26 11.15 -9.27
CA LYS A 85 -3.22 10.58 -10.15
C LYS A 85 -3.84 9.70 -11.23
N ALA A 86 -4.78 8.83 -10.88
CA ALA A 86 -5.44 7.94 -11.81
C ALA A 86 -6.25 8.71 -12.88
N ILE A 87 -7.06 9.68 -12.47
CA ILE A 87 -7.83 10.53 -13.40
C ILE A 87 -6.90 11.28 -14.35
N LEU A 88 -5.80 11.88 -13.85
CA LEU A 88 -4.81 12.56 -14.71
C LEU A 88 -4.15 11.61 -15.71
N ARG A 89 -3.93 10.34 -15.32
CA ARG A 89 -3.38 9.31 -16.23
C ARG A 89 -4.40 8.91 -17.30
N TYR A 90 -5.65 8.68 -16.93
CA TYR A 90 -6.71 8.31 -17.89
C TYR A 90 -7.12 9.46 -18.82
N SER A 91 -6.99 10.72 -18.37
CA SER A 91 -7.25 11.89 -19.21
C SER A 91 -6.08 12.26 -20.13
N GLY A 92 -4.96 11.53 -20.07
CA GLY A 92 -3.76 11.81 -20.87
C GLY A 92 -2.95 13.03 -20.40
N LEU A 93 -3.34 13.67 -19.29
CA LEU A 93 -2.62 14.81 -18.70
C LEU A 93 -1.38 14.39 -17.91
N LYS A 94 -1.22 13.10 -17.65
CA LYS A 94 -0.05 12.49 -17.01
C LYS A 94 0.26 11.16 -17.69
N ALA A 95 1.55 10.85 -17.84
CA ALA A 95 1.97 9.55 -18.34
C ALA A 95 1.42 8.41 -17.46
N ILE A 96 0.95 7.35 -18.13
CA ILE A 96 0.52 6.09 -17.50
C ILE A 96 1.70 5.55 -16.68
N HIS A 97 1.44 5.03 -15.46
CA HIS A 97 2.52 4.35 -14.74
C HIS A 97 2.85 3.06 -15.47
N ASP A 98 4.13 2.91 -15.76
CA ASP A 98 4.68 1.73 -16.37
C ASP A 98 5.91 1.31 -15.57
N GLU A 99 5.77 0.17 -14.89
CA GLU A 99 6.85 -0.44 -14.10
C GLU A 99 8.06 -0.79 -14.97
N GLU A 100 7.86 -1.10 -16.25
CA GLU A 100 8.97 -1.36 -17.18
C GLU A 100 9.77 -0.09 -17.44
N ALA A 101 9.06 1.00 -17.74
CA ALA A 101 9.71 2.29 -17.99
C ALA A 101 10.47 2.77 -16.74
N ILE A 102 9.89 2.63 -15.55
CA ILE A 102 10.54 2.98 -14.27
C ILE A 102 11.76 2.09 -14.03
N PHE A 103 11.62 0.79 -14.31
CA PHE A 103 12.73 -0.16 -14.20
C PHE A 103 13.89 0.24 -15.12
N GLU A 104 13.59 0.56 -16.39
CA GLU A 104 14.59 0.95 -17.38
C GLU A 104 15.25 2.30 -17.08
N GLU A 105 14.46 3.31 -16.71
CA GLU A 105 14.95 4.64 -16.32
C GLU A 105 15.87 4.54 -15.11
N THR A 106 15.40 3.90 -14.03
CA THR A 106 16.19 3.71 -12.81
C THR A 106 17.46 2.91 -13.13
N ARG A 107 17.38 1.88 -13.97
CA ARG A 107 18.54 1.10 -14.41
C ARG A 107 19.55 1.95 -15.20
N ALA A 108 19.07 2.84 -16.06
CA ALA A 108 19.92 3.75 -16.83
C ALA A 108 20.61 4.78 -15.93
N GLU A 109 19.88 5.37 -14.96
CA GLU A 109 20.44 6.30 -13.99
C GLU A 109 21.54 5.67 -13.13
N LEU A 110 21.32 4.46 -12.62
CA LEU A 110 22.30 3.75 -11.82
C LEU A 110 23.57 3.43 -12.62
N ARG A 111 23.42 3.04 -13.90
CA ARG A 111 24.55 2.82 -14.81
C ARG A 111 25.29 4.12 -15.12
N ALA A 112 24.59 5.22 -15.34
CA ALA A 112 25.18 6.52 -15.63
C ALA A 112 26.01 7.05 -14.45
N ARG A 113 25.64 6.70 -13.21
CA ARG A 113 26.43 7.00 -12.00
C ARG A 113 27.69 6.14 -11.84
N GLY A 114 27.92 5.18 -12.73
CA GLY A 114 29.06 4.27 -12.65
C GLY A 114 28.91 3.18 -11.59
N GLU A 115 27.69 2.94 -11.09
CA GLU A 115 27.45 1.82 -10.20
C GLU A 115 27.50 0.52 -11.01
N MET A 116 28.62 -0.19 -10.89
CA MET A 116 28.84 -1.50 -11.50
C MET A 116 28.64 -2.61 -10.46
N ILE A 117 28.51 -3.84 -10.95
CA ILE A 117 28.39 -5.04 -10.12
C ILE A 117 29.62 -5.14 -9.20
N ALA A 118 29.46 -4.71 -7.96
CA ALA A 118 30.47 -4.82 -6.92
C ALA A 118 30.19 -6.06 -6.07
N PRO A 119 31.20 -6.90 -5.76
CA PRO A 119 31.02 -8.08 -4.91
C PRO A 119 30.83 -7.74 -3.41
N ARG A 120 30.89 -6.45 -3.04
CA ARG A 120 30.82 -5.96 -1.65
C ARG A 120 29.44 -5.36 -1.36
N PHE A 121 29.16 -5.14 -0.07
CA PHE A 121 27.99 -4.39 0.34
C PHE A 121 28.12 -2.94 -0.12
N GLU A 122 27.13 -2.49 -0.88
CA GLU A 122 27.05 -1.12 -1.39
C GLU A 122 26.03 -0.34 -0.57
N PRO A 123 26.45 0.64 0.26
CA PRO A 123 25.54 1.39 1.12
C PRO A 123 24.42 2.07 0.34
N PHE A 124 24.69 2.52 -0.88
CA PHE A 124 23.70 3.16 -1.74
C PHE A 124 22.56 2.19 -2.12
N ALA A 125 22.90 0.98 -2.56
CA ALA A 125 21.92 -0.07 -2.87
C ALA A 125 21.05 -0.45 -1.67
N ILE A 126 21.66 -0.52 -0.47
CA ILE A 126 20.94 -0.77 0.78
C ILE A 126 19.94 0.36 1.04
N ILE A 127 20.38 1.62 0.98
CA ILE A 127 19.54 2.79 1.29
C ILE A 127 18.40 2.93 0.26
N LEU A 128 18.68 2.72 -1.03
CA LEU A 128 17.67 2.84 -2.08
C LEU A 128 16.57 1.79 -1.92
N SER A 129 16.95 0.53 -1.73
CA SER A 129 16.00 -0.57 -1.48
C SER A 129 15.26 -0.38 -0.16
N TYR A 130 15.95 0.06 0.89
CA TYR A 130 15.36 0.36 2.19
C TYR A 130 14.30 1.45 2.08
N LYS A 131 14.61 2.57 1.43
CA LYS A 131 13.67 3.70 1.28
C LYS A 131 12.43 3.29 0.50
N SER A 132 12.59 2.57 -0.61
CA SER A 132 11.46 2.13 -1.42
C SER A 132 10.56 1.17 -0.62
N VAL A 133 11.11 0.10 -0.07
CA VAL A 133 10.33 -0.88 0.72
C VAL A 133 9.69 -0.24 1.95
N LEU A 134 10.38 0.69 2.62
CA LEU A 134 9.82 1.40 3.77
C LEU A 134 8.64 2.30 3.37
N LEU A 135 8.75 3.04 2.26
CA LEU A 135 7.70 3.96 1.81
C LEU A 135 6.46 3.20 1.36
N GLU A 136 6.60 2.24 0.43
CA GLU A 136 5.44 1.49 -0.06
C GLU A 136 4.87 0.58 1.03
N GLY A 137 5.73 -0.04 1.84
CA GLY A 137 5.28 -0.86 2.97
C GLY A 137 4.57 -0.06 4.08
N LEU A 138 4.85 1.24 4.19
CA LEU A 138 4.11 2.14 5.07
C LEU A 138 2.74 2.50 4.47
N GLU A 139 2.61 2.68 3.15
CA GLU A 139 1.30 2.77 2.49
C GLU A 139 0.47 1.49 2.74
N VAL A 140 1.09 0.31 2.63
CA VAL A 140 0.46 -0.99 2.99
C VAL A 140 0.00 -1.02 4.45
N ALA A 141 0.84 -0.60 5.39
CA ALA A 141 0.48 -0.57 6.81
C ALA A 141 -0.74 0.34 7.06
N PHE A 142 -0.79 1.50 6.40
CA PHE A 142 -1.97 2.39 6.46
C PHE A 142 -3.22 1.73 5.89
N ILE A 143 -3.13 1.06 4.74
CA ILE A 143 -4.24 0.31 4.13
C ILE A 143 -4.78 -0.76 5.11
N VAL A 144 -3.88 -1.53 5.74
CA VAL A 144 -4.27 -2.60 6.68
C VAL A 144 -4.96 -2.03 7.92
N ILE A 145 -4.41 -0.97 8.52
CA ILE A 145 -5.00 -0.34 9.70
C ILE A 145 -6.35 0.30 9.35
N THR A 146 -6.44 0.98 8.21
CA THR A 146 -7.64 1.70 7.81
C THR A 146 -8.80 0.76 7.46
N PHE A 147 -8.60 -0.22 6.56
CA PHE A 147 -9.64 -1.20 6.24
C PHE A 147 -9.90 -2.19 7.40
N GLY A 148 -8.86 -2.51 8.17
CA GLY A 148 -8.98 -3.38 9.33
C GLY A 148 -9.82 -2.78 10.45
N SER A 149 -9.63 -1.49 10.74
CA SER A 149 -10.45 -0.76 11.72
C SER A 149 -11.86 -0.48 11.19
N SER A 150 -12.03 -0.31 9.88
CA SER A 150 -13.36 -0.10 9.26
C SER A 150 -14.32 -1.27 9.33
N SER A 151 -13.83 -2.45 9.70
CA SER A 151 -14.62 -3.68 9.79
C SER A 151 -15.28 -3.92 11.15
N ALA A 152 -15.04 -3.07 12.15
CA ALA A 152 -15.55 -3.28 13.49
C ALA A 152 -17.09 -3.21 13.51
N THR A 153 -17.69 -4.39 13.61
CA THR A 153 -19.15 -4.61 13.67
C THR A 153 -19.47 -5.42 14.92
N ASN A 154 -20.75 -5.52 15.29
CA ASN A 154 -21.20 -6.25 16.50
C ASN A 154 -20.77 -7.73 16.57
N ALA A 155 -20.27 -8.31 15.47
CA ALA A 155 -19.76 -9.68 15.39
C ALA A 155 -18.22 -9.80 15.47
N CYS A 156 -17.45 -8.71 15.37
CA CYS A 156 -15.99 -8.74 15.25
C CYS A 156 -15.38 -7.40 15.72
N ASN A 157 -14.55 -7.46 16.78
CA ASN A 157 -13.82 -6.29 17.30
C ASN A 157 -12.73 -5.82 16.31
N ASN A 158 -12.24 -4.59 16.46
CA ASN A 158 -11.17 -3.98 15.62
C ASN A 158 -9.99 -4.93 15.35
N VAL A 159 -9.57 -5.71 16.36
CA VAL A 159 -8.45 -6.66 16.25
C VAL A 159 -8.71 -7.75 15.20
N CYS A 160 -9.95 -8.23 15.14
CA CYS A 160 -10.35 -9.28 14.21
C CYS A 160 -10.41 -8.75 12.75
N GLY A 161 -10.82 -7.50 12.54
CA GLY A 161 -10.76 -6.83 11.24
C GLY A 161 -9.33 -6.56 10.77
N ILE A 162 -8.47 -6.05 11.65
CA ILE A 162 -7.05 -5.81 11.37
C ILE A 162 -6.33 -7.11 11.01
N ASN A 163 -6.60 -8.20 11.73
CA ASN A 163 -6.02 -9.50 11.39
C ASN A 163 -6.43 -9.97 9.99
N SER A 164 -7.70 -9.78 9.61
CA SER A 164 -8.19 -10.13 8.27
C SER A 164 -7.50 -9.31 7.17
N ALA A 165 -7.37 -7.99 7.38
CA ALA A 165 -6.66 -7.10 6.46
C ALA A 165 -5.17 -7.44 6.38
N ALA A 166 -4.53 -7.76 7.50
CA ALA A 166 -3.13 -8.15 7.56
C ALA A 166 -2.87 -9.47 6.82
N ILE A 167 -3.78 -10.45 6.93
CA ILE A 167 -3.73 -11.69 6.14
C ILE A 167 -3.85 -11.37 4.65
N GLY A 168 -4.81 -10.52 4.26
CA GLY A 168 -4.97 -10.08 2.87
C GLY A 168 -3.69 -9.45 2.30
N ALA A 169 -3.08 -8.53 3.04
CA ALA A 169 -1.81 -7.90 2.65
C ALA A 169 -0.65 -8.92 2.61
N ALA A 170 -0.55 -9.82 3.59
CA ALA A 170 0.50 -10.84 3.62
C ALA A 170 0.41 -11.80 2.41
N VAL A 171 -0.81 -12.21 2.04
CA VAL A 171 -1.03 -13.05 0.86
C VAL A 171 -0.67 -12.28 -0.42
N ALA A 172 -1.03 -11.00 -0.52
CA ALA A 172 -0.64 -10.15 -1.65
C ALA A 172 0.88 -10.08 -1.80
N GLY A 173 1.59 -9.76 -0.71
CA GLY A 173 3.05 -9.69 -0.70
C GLY A 173 3.70 -11.02 -1.08
N LEU A 174 3.22 -12.13 -0.52
CA LEU A 174 3.73 -13.46 -0.85
C LEU A 174 3.54 -13.78 -2.34
N LEU A 175 2.37 -13.50 -2.90
CA LEU A 175 2.10 -13.73 -4.32
C LEU A 175 2.98 -12.86 -5.22
N VAL A 176 3.16 -11.59 -4.89
CA VAL A 176 4.04 -10.68 -5.64
C VAL A 176 5.48 -11.15 -5.60
N ILE A 177 6.00 -11.56 -4.43
CA ILE A 177 7.36 -12.10 -4.29
C ILE A 177 7.53 -13.38 -5.13
N ILE A 178 6.56 -14.30 -5.07
CA ILE A 178 6.61 -15.55 -5.86
C ILE A 178 6.55 -15.24 -7.36
N ALA A 179 5.60 -14.42 -7.80
CA ALA A 179 5.46 -14.03 -9.19
C ALA A 179 6.74 -13.35 -9.71
N GLY A 180 7.29 -12.42 -8.92
CA GLY A 180 8.53 -11.73 -9.20
C GLY A 180 9.74 -12.67 -9.29
N ALA A 181 9.83 -13.68 -8.41
CA ALA A 181 10.90 -14.68 -8.43
C ALA A 181 10.84 -15.60 -9.67
N VAL A 182 9.64 -15.90 -10.15
CA VAL A 182 9.41 -16.72 -11.36
C VAL A 182 9.68 -15.91 -12.62
N ILE A 183 9.14 -14.69 -12.70
CA ILE A 183 9.22 -13.83 -13.89
C ILE A 183 10.60 -13.18 -14.04
N ARG A 184 11.24 -12.82 -12.92
CA ARG A 184 12.55 -12.13 -12.87
C ARG A 184 12.61 -10.84 -13.70
N ALA A 185 11.47 -10.19 -13.87
CA ALA A 185 11.26 -8.94 -14.60
C ALA A 185 10.22 -8.10 -13.85
N PRO A 186 10.13 -6.77 -14.09
CA PRO A 186 9.07 -5.94 -13.51
C PRO A 186 7.68 -6.51 -13.84
N LEU A 187 6.74 -6.41 -12.90
CA LEU A 187 5.41 -7.02 -13.00
C LEU A 187 4.45 -6.12 -13.82
N THR A 188 4.76 -5.94 -15.10
CA THR A 188 4.09 -5.00 -16.02
C THR A 188 2.64 -5.35 -16.34
N LYS A 189 2.23 -6.60 -16.10
CA LYS A 189 0.87 -7.08 -16.39
C LYS A 189 -0.14 -6.76 -15.30
N VAL A 190 0.30 -6.20 -14.17
CA VAL A 190 -0.61 -5.80 -13.10
C VAL A 190 -1.30 -4.49 -13.50
N PRO A 191 -2.64 -4.43 -13.53
CA PRO A 191 -3.38 -3.22 -13.93
C PRO A 191 -3.38 -2.18 -12.80
N GLU A 192 -2.19 -1.73 -12.41
CA GLU A 192 -1.94 -0.85 -11.26
C GLU A 192 -2.72 0.46 -11.35
N ASN A 193 -2.77 1.08 -12.52
CA ASN A 193 -3.56 2.30 -12.74
C ASN A 193 -5.06 2.08 -12.47
N THR A 194 -5.61 0.92 -12.84
CA THR A 194 -7.02 0.57 -12.58
C THR A 194 -7.23 0.24 -11.11
N LEU A 195 -6.30 -0.49 -10.49
CA LEU A 195 -6.35 -0.79 -9.06
C LEU A 195 -6.27 0.48 -8.22
N LYS A 196 -5.34 1.42 -8.48
CA LYS A 196 -5.27 2.70 -7.77
C LYS A 196 -6.51 3.57 -7.99
N PHE A 197 -7.17 3.47 -9.15
CA PHE A 197 -8.45 4.13 -9.39
C PHE A 197 -9.58 3.53 -8.52
N VAL A 198 -9.79 2.21 -8.62
CA VAL A 198 -10.84 1.51 -7.87
C VAL A 198 -10.63 1.64 -6.36
N VAL A 199 -9.41 1.39 -5.89
CA VAL A 199 -9.06 1.55 -4.48
C VAL A 199 -9.16 3.02 -4.08
N GLY A 200 -8.78 3.97 -4.93
CA GLY A 200 -8.95 5.40 -4.67
C GLY A 200 -10.41 5.79 -4.43
N ILE A 201 -11.35 5.24 -5.22
CA ILE A 201 -12.80 5.40 -4.98
C ILE A 201 -13.16 4.78 -3.63
N MET A 202 -12.78 3.53 -3.38
CA MET A 202 -13.08 2.85 -2.11
C MET A 202 -12.58 3.65 -0.90
N LEU A 203 -11.31 4.07 -0.89
CA LEU A 203 -10.72 4.86 0.20
C LEU A 203 -11.47 6.18 0.40
N THR A 204 -11.86 6.86 -0.67
CA THR A 204 -12.58 8.15 -0.58
C THR A 204 -14.01 7.96 -0.06
N SER A 205 -14.73 6.94 -0.53
CA SER A 205 -16.09 6.63 -0.08
C SER A 205 -16.10 6.16 1.38
N PHE A 206 -15.23 5.21 1.75
CA PHE A 206 -15.08 4.74 3.14
C PHE A 206 -14.61 5.85 4.06
N GLY A 207 -13.65 6.67 3.61
CA GLY A 207 -13.14 7.80 4.38
C GLY A 207 -14.21 8.84 4.66
N THR A 208 -15.05 9.17 3.67
CA THR A 208 -16.19 10.07 3.82
C THR A 208 -17.22 9.53 4.80
N PHE A 209 -17.57 8.25 4.66
CA PHE A 209 -18.50 7.57 5.57
C PHE A 209 -18.00 7.64 7.03
N TRP A 210 -16.75 7.26 7.27
CA TRP A 210 -16.14 7.26 8.60
C TRP A 210 -15.91 8.64 9.20
N ALA A 211 -15.50 9.61 8.39
CA ALA A 211 -15.39 11.00 8.84
C ALA A 211 -16.76 11.54 9.28
N GLY A 212 -17.84 11.21 8.56
CA GLY A 212 -19.20 11.55 8.96
C GLY A 212 -19.62 10.91 10.27
N GLU A 213 -19.39 9.59 10.44
CA GLU A 213 -19.70 8.90 11.71
C GLU A 213 -18.88 9.45 12.88
N GLY A 214 -17.63 9.85 12.65
CA GLY A 214 -16.78 10.51 13.66
C GLY A 214 -17.34 11.87 14.11
N PHE A 215 -18.14 12.54 13.28
CA PHE A 215 -18.90 13.74 13.63
C PHE A 215 -20.31 13.43 14.18
N LEU A 216 -20.60 12.17 14.53
CA LEU A 216 -21.90 11.68 15.00
C LEU A 216 -23.03 11.83 13.96
N VAL A 217 -22.69 11.91 12.67
CA VAL A 217 -23.68 11.88 11.58
C VAL A 217 -24.21 10.47 11.43
N SER A 218 -25.54 10.32 11.41
CA SER A 218 -26.20 9.04 11.09
C SER A 218 -26.48 8.96 9.58
N TRP A 219 -25.95 7.92 8.94
CA TRP A 219 -26.13 7.72 7.51
C TRP A 219 -27.46 7.01 7.20
N PRO A 220 -28.22 7.46 6.18
CA PRO A 220 -29.44 6.79 5.76
C PRO A 220 -29.13 5.35 5.27
N GLY A 221 -29.72 4.34 5.89
CA GLY A 221 -29.44 2.94 5.52
C GLY A 221 -28.12 2.38 6.06
N ALA A 222 -27.51 3.04 7.06
CA ALA A 222 -26.28 2.61 7.74
C ALA A 222 -25.16 2.30 6.73
N ASP A 223 -24.53 1.12 6.83
CA ASP A 223 -23.40 0.69 5.99
C ASP A 223 -23.74 0.65 4.49
N ALA A 224 -25.02 0.51 4.12
CA ALA A 224 -25.43 0.46 2.71
C ALA A 224 -25.20 1.80 2.00
N PHE A 225 -25.11 2.90 2.74
CA PHE A 225 -24.87 4.23 2.17
C PHE A 225 -23.48 4.35 1.53
N ILE A 226 -22.54 3.47 1.88
CA ILE A 226 -21.22 3.42 1.25
C ILE A 226 -21.36 3.16 -0.27
N LEU A 227 -22.34 2.36 -0.70
CA LEU A 227 -22.59 2.12 -2.14
C LEU A 227 -23.05 3.39 -2.84
N VAL A 228 -23.84 4.23 -2.17
CA VAL A 228 -24.27 5.54 -2.69
C VAL A 228 -23.06 6.46 -2.84
N LEU A 229 -22.17 6.49 -1.84
CA LEU A 229 -20.91 7.25 -1.87
C LEU A 229 -19.89 6.76 -2.91
N VAL A 230 -20.03 5.53 -3.42
CA VAL A 230 -19.20 5.02 -4.52
C VAL A 230 -19.74 5.46 -5.88
N ILE A 231 -21.05 5.68 -5.98
CA ILE A 231 -21.73 6.05 -7.24
C ILE A 231 -21.67 7.56 -7.50
N ILE A 232 -21.71 8.37 -6.44
CA ILE A 232 -21.69 9.84 -6.49
C ILE A 232 -20.24 10.36 -6.51
#